data_AF-A0A530M4M5-F1
#
_entry.id   AF-A0A530M4M5-F1
#
_cell.length_a   1.000
_cell.length_b   1.000
_cell.length_c   1.000
_cell.angle_alpha   90.00
_cell.angle_beta   90.00
_cell.angle_gamma   90.00
#
_symmetry.space_group_name_H-M   'P 1'
#
loop_
_entity.id
_entity.type
_entity.pdbx_description
1 polymer ?
#
loop_
_entity_poly.entity_id
_entity_poly.type
_entity_poly.pdbx_seq_one_letter_code
_entity_poly.pdbx_strand_id
1 'polypeptide(L)'
;ILVPFTFQGVLGLNGMLATPIVDGSGVADALAGMVGGGQLIHSLLVMLMILALVLCIMTAMAGSSRTLYQGSVDGWLPRYLSHVNEHGAPTRAMWTDLIFNLAVLAIASADAT
;
A
#
# COMPACT_ATOMS: atom_id res chain seq x y z
N ILE A 1 -6.63 -2.68 -17.78
CA ILE A 1 -6.83 -1.98 -19.08
C ILE A 1 -7.94 -0.93 -19.02
N LEU A 2 -9.10 -1.22 -18.42
CA LEU A 2 -10.21 -0.25 -18.38
C LEU A 2 -9.88 1.03 -17.58
N VAL A 3 -9.23 0.90 -16.43
CA VAL A 3 -8.83 2.04 -15.57
C VAL A 3 -7.90 3.05 -16.26
N PRO A 4 -6.75 2.67 -16.87
CA PRO A 4 -5.91 3.66 -17.54
C PRO A 4 -6.62 4.30 -18.74
N PHE A 5 -7.51 3.59 -19.42
CA PHE A 5 -8.26 4.14 -20.55
C PHE A 5 -9.28 5.21 -20.11
N THR A 6 -10.00 4.99 -19.00
CA THR A 6 -10.94 5.99 -18.48
C THR A 6 -10.21 7.22 -17.95
N PHE A 7 -9.09 7.04 -17.25
CA PHE A 7 -8.26 8.14 -16.77
C PHE A 7 -7.72 8.97 -17.93
N GLN A 8 -7.16 8.33 -18.96
CA GLN A 8 -6.70 9.02 -20.16
C GLN A 8 -7.84 9.73 -20.91
N GLY A 9 -9.03 9.14 -20.94
CA GLY A 9 -10.21 9.72 -21.59
C GLY A 9 -10.75 10.98 -20.91
N VAL A 10 -10.65 11.09 -19.57
CA VAL A 10 -11.15 12.26 -18.82
C VAL A 10 -10.07 13.31 -18.58
N LEU A 11 -8.84 12.89 -18.28
CA LEU A 11 -7.74 13.79 -17.95
C LEU A 11 -6.92 14.23 -19.19
N GLY A 12 -7.02 13.50 -20.30
CA GLY A 12 -6.17 13.68 -21.45
C GLY A 12 -4.69 13.37 -21.17
N LEU A 13 -3.82 13.58 -22.16
CA LEU A 13 -2.38 13.32 -22.02
C LEU A 13 -1.74 14.23 -20.96
N ASN A 14 -2.11 15.52 -20.95
CA ASN A 14 -1.54 16.49 -20.02
C ASN A 14 -1.99 16.26 -18.56
N GLY A 15 -3.24 15.85 -18.33
CA GLY A 15 -3.72 15.56 -16.99
C GLY A 15 -3.15 14.25 -16.43
N MET A 16 -2.81 13.27 -17.28
CA MET A 16 -2.07 12.07 -16.85
C MET A 16 -0.64 12.36 -16.42
N LEU A 17 0.00 13.37 -17.03
CA LEU A 17 1.37 13.79 -16.69
C LEU A 17 1.42 14.79 -15.53
N ALA A 18 0.26 15.21 -15.01
CA ALA A 18 0.21 16.11 -13.88
C ALA A 18 0.82 15.44 -12.65
N THR A 19 1.67 16.16 -11.93
CA THR A 19 2.36 15.66 -10.72
C THR A 19 1.43 14.96 -9.72
N PRO A 20 0.19 15.45 -9.43
CA PRO A 20 -0.69 14.81 -8.45
C PRO A 20 -1.22 13.44 -8.90
N ILE A 21 -1.23 13.17 -10.21
CA ILE A 21 -1.69 11.89 -10.76
C ILE A 21 -0.54 10.88 -10.80
N VAL A 22 0.68 11.36 -11.05
CA VAL A 22 1.90 10.54 -11.09
C VAL A 22 2.30 10.09 -9.68
N ASP A 23 2.25 10.99 -8.70
CA ASP A 23 2.58 10.69 -7.29
C ASP A 23 1.42 10.03 -6.51
N GLY A 24 0.23 9.97 -7.10
CA GLY A 24 -0.95 9.32 -6.52
C GLY A 24 -1.74 10.20 -5.53
N SER A 25 -1.26 11.39 -5.19
CA SER A 25 -1.88 12.28 -4.19
C SER A 25 -3.23 12.86 -4.64
N GLY A 26 -3.39 13.10 -5.95
CA GLY A 26 -4.59 13.67 -6.59
C GLY A 26 -5.51 12.64 -7.22
N VAL A 27 -5.29 11.33 -7.01
CA VAL A 27 -6.12 10.27 -7.62
C VAL A 27 -7.56 10.31 -7.09
N ALA A 28 -7.75 10.61 -5.80
CA ALA A 28 -9.08 10.75 -5.23
C ALA A 28 -9.85 11.95 -5.81
N ASP A 29 -9.17 13.08 -6.02
CA ASP A 29 -9.73 14.26 -6.69
C ASP A 29 -10.11 13.96 -8.15
N ALA A 30 -9.22 13.28 -8.88
CA ALA A 30 -9.49 12.88 -10.25
C ALA A 30 -10.72 11.95 -10.33
N LEU A 31 -10.79 10.94 -9.48
CA LEU A 31 -11.93 10.03 -9.42
C LEU A 31 -13.23 10.72 -9.01
N ALA A 32 -13.18 11.64 -8.04
CA ALA A 32 -14.33 12.43 -7.63
C ALA A 32 -14.86 13.28 -8.79
N GLY A 33 -13.96 13.94 -9.53
CA GLY A 33 -14.29 14.69 -10.73
C GLY A 33 -14.88 13.82 -11.85
N MET A 34 -14.33 12.62 -12.07
CA MET A 34 -14.84 11.66 -13.07
C MET A 34 -16.25 11.15 -12.75
N VAL A 35 -16.55 10.96 -11.46
CA VAL A 35 -17.87 10.52 -10.99
C VAL A 35 -18.89 11.68 -10.96
N GLY A 36 -18.44 12.93 -11.16
CA GLY A 36 -19.28 14.12 -10.98
C GLY A 36 -19.68 14.35 -9.53
N GLY A 37 -18.91 13.79 -8.59
CA GLY A 37 -19.22 13.80 -7.18
C GLY A 37 -18.71 15.05 -6.49
N GLY A 38 -19.60 15.80 -5.84
CA GLY A 38 -19.22 16.95 -5.03
C GLY A 38 -18.35 16.60 -3.81
N GLN A 39 -18.12 17.57 -2.92
CA GLN A 39 -17.19 17.48 -1.78
C GLN A 39 -17.38 16.21 -0.90
N LEU A 40 -18.61 15.70 -0.79
CA LEU A 40 -18.90 14.47 -0.05
C LEU A 40 -18.27 13.23 -0.69
N ILE A 41 -18.39 13.08 -2.01
CA ILE A 41 -17.85 11.91 -2.73
C ILE A 41 -16.32 11.96 -2.73
N HIS A 42 -15.74 13.15 -2.87
CA HIS A 42 -14.29 13.34 -2.73
C HIS A 42 -13.79 12.84 -1.35
N SER A 43 -14.39 13.33 -0.27
CA SER A 43 -13.99 12.92 1.08
C SER A 43 -14.17 11.41 1.33
N LEU A 44 -15.20 10.79 0.76
CA LEU A 44 -15.41 9.35 0.85
C LEU A 44 -14.34 8.56 0.09
N LEU A 45 -13.96 9.00 -1.10
CA LEU A 45 -12.92 8.34 -1.90
C LEU A 45 -11.54 8.43 -1.24
N VAL A 46 -11.20 9.59 -0.66
CA VAL A 46 -9.96 9.74 0.13
C VAL A 46 -9.95 8.78 1.31
N MET A 47 -11.05 8.71 2.08
CA MET A 47 -11.15 7.79 3.21
C MET A 47 -11.04 6.33 2.77
N LEU A 48 -11.69 5.95 1.67
CA LEU A 48 -11.62 4.59 1.13
C LEU A 48 -10.19 4.24 0.67
N MET A 49 -9.46 5.19 0.10
CA MET A 49 -8.05 5.01 -0.27
C MET A 49 -7.18 4.70 0.94
N ILE A 50 -7.36 5.44 2.04
CA ILE A 50 -6.64 5.20 3.29
C ILE A 50 -6.96 3.80 3.82
N LEU A 51 -8.24 3.41 3.85
CA LEU A 51 -8.65 2.07 4.29
C LEU A 51 -8.09 0.97 3.39
N ALA A 52 -8.09 1.19 2.06
CA ALA A 52 -7.54 0.25 1.10
C ALA A 52 -6.03 0.08 1.26
N LEU A 53 -5.29 1.16 1.52
CA LEU A 53 -3.86 1.12 1.83
C LEU A 53 -3.59 0.28 3.08
N VAL A 54 -4.34 0.53 4.17
CA VAL A 54 -4.21 -0.25 5.41
C VAL A 54 -4.53 -1.73 5.17
N LEU A 55 -5.58 -2.04 4.41
CA LEU A 55 -5.94 -3.42 4.06
C LEU A 55 -4.86 -4.12 3.23
N CYS A 56 -4.28 -3.41 2.27
CA CYS A 56 -3.18 -3.91 1.44
C CYS A 56 -1.96 -4.26 2.31
N ILE A 57 -1.59 -3.37 3.23
CA ILE A 57 -0.49 -3.57 4.18
C ILE A 57 -0.76 -4.82 5.04
N MET A 58 -1.96 -4.96 5.60
CA MET A 58 -2.33 -6.15 6.40
C MET A 58 -2.23 -7.46 5.59
N THR A 59 -2.67 -7.43 4.33
CA THR A 59 -2.65 -8.60 3.45
C THR A 59 -1.21 -9.00 3.09
N ALA A 60 -0.37 -8.01 2.76
CA ALA A 60 1.05 -8.23 2.48
C ALA A 60 1.77 -8.85 3.70
N MET A 61 1.58 -8.26 4.89
CA MET A 61 2.18 -8.75 6.13
C MET A 61 1.74 -10.17 6.50
N ALA A 62 0.48 -10.53 6.25
CA ALA A 62 -0.02 -11.87 6.53
C ALA A 62 0.63 -12.95 5.63
N GLY A 63 1.04 -12.59 4.41
CA GLY A 63 1.75 -13.47 3.48
C GLY A 63 3.23 -13.62 3.84
N SER A 64 3.93 -12.50 3.99
CA SER A 64 5.37 -12.43 4.29
C SER A 64 5.74 -12.98 5.66
N SER A 65 4.91 -12.77 6.67
CA SER A 65 5.18 -13.25 8.03
C SER A 65 5.23 -14.78 8.12
N ARG A 66 4.47 -15.50 7.28
CA ARG A 66 4.52 -16.97 7.20
C ARG A 66 5.80 -17.47 6.55
N THR A 67 6.28 -16.78 5.51
CA THR A 67 7.54 -17.15 4.85
C THR A 67 8.75 -16.82 5.73
N LEU A 68 8.75 -15.67 6.43
CA LEU A 68 9.77 -15.33 7.44
C LEU A 68 9.78 -16.35 8.59
N TYR A 69 8.61 -16.75 9.08
CA TYR A 69 8.48 -17.77 10.10
C TYR A 69 9.08 -19.10 9.64
N GLN A 70 8.69 -19.59 8.45
CA GLN A 70 9.24 -20.84 7.90
C GLN A 70 10.75 -20.77 7.69
N GLY A 71 11.27 -19.71 7.06
CA GLY A 71 12.72 -19.54 6.88
C GLY A 71 13.50 -19.47 8.20
N SER A 72 12.88 -19.02 9.29
CA SER A 72 13.49 -19.02 10.63
C SER A 72 13.45 -20.38 11.32
N VAL A 73 12.41 -21.18 11.07
CA VAL A 73 12.30 -22.57 11.55
C VAL A 73 13.31 -23.46 10.82
N ASP A 74 13.52 -23.24 9.53
CA ASP A 74 14.48 -23.97 8.68
C ASP A 74 15.96 -23.56 8.92
N GLY A 75 16.21 -22.64 9.86
CA GLY A 75 17.55 -22.23 10.29
C GLY A 75 18.25 -21.21 9.38
N TRP A 76 17.59 -20.73 8.32
CA TRP A 76 18.11 -19.71 7.42
C TRP A 76 17.99 -18.28 7.97
N LEU A 77 17.10 -18.05 8.93
CA LEU A 77 16.84 -16.74 9.56
C LEU A 77 16.98 -16.80 11.09
N PRO A 78 17.31 -15.68 11.76
CA PRO A 78 17.55 -15.65 13.21
C PRO A 78 16.35 -16.17 14.02
N ARG A 79 16.61 -17.03 15.00
CA ARG A 79 15.63 -17.71 15.87
C ARG A 79 14.67 -16.78 16.64
N TYR A 80 14.91 -15.47 16.65
CA TYR A 80 13.99 -14.48 17.20
C TYR A 80 12.67 -14.38 16.40
N LEU A 81 12.69 -14.68 15.10
CA LEU A 81 11.56 -14.58 14.17
C LEU A 81 10.54 -15.74 14.30
N SER A 82 10.93 -16.86 14.92
CA SER A 82 10.08 -18.03 15.12
C SER A 82 9.17 -17.93 16.35
N HIS A 83 9.13 -16.78 17.03
CA HIS A 83 8.25 -16.58 18.17
C HIS A 83 6.81 -16.32 17.71
N VAL A 84 5.89 -17.17 18.15
CA VAL A 84 4.45 -17.04 17.95
C VAL A 84 3.77 -16.62 19.25
N ASN A 85 2.73 -15.78 19.14
CA ASN A 85 1.86 -15.41 20.25
C ASN A 85 0.90 -16.56 20.62
N GLU A 86 0.14 -16.46 21.72
CA GLU A 86 -0.84 -17.46 22.20
C GLU A 86 -1.85 -17.92 21.12
N HIS A 87 -2.12 -17.08 20.13
CA HIS A 87 -3.04 -17.36 19.02
C HIS A 87 -2.33 -17.96 17.78
N GLY A 88 -1.06 -18.34 17.89
CA GLY A 88 -0.26 -18.92 16.80
C GLY A 88 0.22 -17.93 15.74
N ALA A 89 -0.01 -16.62 15.94
CA ALA A 89 0.44 -15.58 15.02
C ALA A 89 1.91 -15.21 15.29
N PRO A 90 2.80 -15.18 14.26
CA PRO A 90 4.21 -14.81 14.41
C PRO A 90 4.38 -13.29 14.51
N THR A 91 4.03 -12.72 15.67
CA THR A 91 4.00 -11.26 15.90
C THR A 91 5.36 -10.59 15.68
N ARG A 92 6.46 -11.27 16.00
CA ARG A 92 7.82 -10.75 15.79
C ARG A 92 8.21 -10.69 14.32
N ALA A 93 7.79 -11.67 13.53
CA ALA A 93 7.97 -11.66 12.08
C ALA A 93 7.16 -10.54 11.42
N MET A 94 5.91 -10.33 11.86
CA MET A 94 5.06 -9.22 11.38
C MET A 94 5.69 -7.84 11.64
N TRP A 95 6.19 -7.58 12.85
CA TRP A 95 6.83 -6.31 13.17
C TRP A 95 8.12 -6.07 12.38
N THR A 96 8.90 -7.13 12.18
CA THR A 96 10.14 -7.05 11.38
C THR A 96 9.83 -6.76 9.92
N ASP A 97 8.80 -7.41 9.36
CA ASP A 97 8.34 -7.17 7.98
C ASP A 97 7.81 -5.75 7.78
N LEU A 98 7.04 -5.22 8.75
CA LEU A 98 6.53 -3.85 8.70
C LEU A 98 7.67 -2.82 8.71
N ILE A 99 8.61 -2.95 9.65
CA ILE A 99 9.76 -2.03 9.76
C ILE A 99 10.61 -2.10 8.50
N PHE A 100 10.87 -3.30 7.99
CA PHE A 100 11.65 -3.48 6.76
C PHE A 100 10.96 -2.84 5.55
N ASN A 101 9.66 -3.13 5.35
CA ASN A 101 8.88 -2.51 4.27
C ASN A 101 8.84 -0.98 4.40
N LEU A 102 8.68 -0.44 5.61
CA LEU A 102 8.68 1.00 5.84
C LEU A 102 10.06 1.62 5.57
N ALA A 103 11.15 0.95 5.93
CA ALA A 103 12.50 1.43 5.66
C ALA A 103 12.80 1.47 4.14
N VAL A 104 12.44 0.41 3.41
CA VAL A 104 12.57 0.36 1.95
C VAL A 104 11.70 1.44 1.30
N LEU A 105 10.45 1.58 1.76
CA LEU A 105 9.54 2.62 1.27
C LEU A 105 10.06 4.03 1.57
N ALA A 106 10.65 4.26 2.75
CA ALA A 106 11.23 5.55 3.11
C ALA A 106 12.42 5.90 2.22
N ILE A 107 13.26 4.92 1.86
CA ILE A 107 14.36 5.12 0.90
C ILE A 107 13.80 5.44 -0.48
N ALA A 108 12.84 4.65 -0.97
CA ALA A 108 12.20 4.89 -2.27
C ALA A 108 11.47 6.25 -2.32
N SER A 109 10.82 6.65 -1.22
CA SER A 109 10.14 7.94 -1.10
C SER A 109 11.11 9.11 -0.97
N ALA A 110 12.29 8.91 -0.38
CA ALA A 110 13.31 9.94 -0.25
C ALA A 110 14.06 10.18 -1.58
N ASP A 111 14.18 9.16 -2.42
CA ASP A 111 14.79 9.24 -3.76
C ASP A 111 13.82 9.74 -4.84
N ALA A 112 12.51 9.76 -4.55
CA ALA A 112 11.47 10.23 -5.46
C ALA A 112 11.28 11.78 -5.51
N THR A 113 12.24 12.55 -4.98
CA THR A 113 12.31 14.02 -5.06
C THR A 113 13.41 14.45 -6.01
#